data_AF-A0A957YY40-F1
#
_entry.id   AF-A0A957YY40-F1
#
_cell.length_a   1.000
_cell.length_b   1.000
_cell.length_c   1.000
_cell.angle_alpha   90.00
_cell.angle_beta   90.00
_cell.angle_gamma   90.00
#
_symmetry.space_group_name_H-M   'P 1'
#
loop_
_entity.id
_entity.type
_entity.pdbx_description
1 polymer ?
#
loop_
_entity_poly.entity_id
_entity_poly.type
_entity_poly.pdbx_seq_one_letter_code
_entity_poly.pdbx_strand_id
1 'polypeptide(L)'
;MNAEEIAKRIRETVQQVQQGTEAVPLRNADHETVVQAIRTLARNRVSSTLRQLRALHGLSYEDVAAQTGLSKQALFDLEYKERRLSLEELRVVASCYHVSESDILGVDMLSG
;
A
#
# COMPACT_ATOMS: atom_id res chain seq x y z
N MET A 1 -6.18 -22.46 -14.72
CA MET A 1 -5.36 -22.00 -13.58
C MET A 1 -6.31 -21.51 -12.52
N ASN A 2 -6.32 -22.12 -11.34
CA ASN A 2 -7.23 -21.74 -10.25
C ASN A 2 -6.67 -20.54 -9.45
N ALA A 3 -7.50 -19.92 -8.60
CA ALA A 3 -7.09 -18.75 -7.82
C ALA A 3 -5.89 -19.04 -6.89
N GLU A 4 -5.76 -20.27 -6.43
CA GLU A 4 -4.70 -20.72 -5.52
C GLU A 4 -3.34 -20.83 -6.24
N GLU A 5 -3.33 -21.31 -7.48
CA GLU A 5 -2.15 -21.33 -8.37
C GLU A 5 -1.68 -19.91 -8.70
N ILE A 6 -2.61 -18.99 -8.95
CA ILE A 6 -2.30 -17.57 -9.18
C ILE A 6 -1.65 -16.96 -7.94
N ALA A 7 -2.25 -17.15 -6.77
CA ALA A 7 -1.73 -16.64 -5.51
C ALA A 7 -0.34 -17.21 -5.19
N LYS A 8 -0.13 -18.51 -5.43
CA LYS A 8 1.17 -19.18 -5.26
C LYS A 8 2.25 -18.53 -6.13
N ARG A 9 1.95 -18.33 -7.41
CA ARG A 9 2.90 -17.78 -8.38
C ARG A 9 3.22 -16.30 -8.12
N ILE A 10 2.22 -15.53 -7.65
CA ILE A 10 2.44 -14.16 -7.17
C ILE A 10 3.42 -14.16 -5.99
N ARG A 11 3.21 -15.02 -4.98
CA ARG A 11 4.12 -15.11 -3.81
C ARG A 11 5.55 -15.47 -4.21
N GLU A 12 5.72 -16.47 -5.08
CA GLU A 12 7.04 -16.89 -5.58
C GLU A 12 7.76 -15.75 -6.31
N THR A 13 7.03 -15.00 -7.15
CA THR A 13 7.59 -13.88 -7.91
C THR A 13 8.01 -12.73 -6.97
N VAL A 14 7.19 -12.39 -5.98
CA VAL A 14 7.50 -11.35 -4.99
C VAL A 14 8.75 -11.70 -4.17
N GLN A 15 8.90 -12.96 -3.75
CA GLN A 15 10.09 -13.42 -3.01
C GLN A 15 11.37 -13.29 -3.83
N GLN A 16 11.33 -13.61 -5.12
CA GLN A 16 12.49 -13.46 -6.01
C GLN A 16 12.90 -11.99 -6.19
N VAL A 17 11.93 -11.08 -6.34
CA VAL A 17 12.21 -9.64 -6.46
C VAL A 17 12.83 -9.06 -5.19
N GLN A 18 12.39 -9.50 -4.01
CA GLN A 18 12.95 -9.05 -2.73
C GLN A 18 14.41 -9.51 -2.53
N GLN A 19 14.76 -10.69 -3.03
CA GLN A 19 16.12 -11.25 -2.91
C GLN A 19 17.13 -10.62 -3.89
N GLY A 20 16.67 -10.04 -5.01
CA GLY A 20 17.53 -9.46 -6.06
C GLY A 20 18.04 -8.04 -5.80
N THR A 21 17.59 -7.37 -4.74
CA THR A 21 18.08 -6.03 -4.38
C THR A 21 19.39 -6.14 -3.61
N GLU A 22 20.52 -6.19 -4.33
CA GLU A 22 21.83 -5.96 -3.71
C GLU A 22 21.83 -4.63 -2.97
N ALA A 23 22.13 -4.67 -1.68
CA ALA A 23 22.22 -3.48 -0.84
C ALA A 23 23.36 -2.59 -1.34
N VAL A 24 23.03 -1.51 -2.04
CA VAL A 24 24.00 -0.45 -2.36
C VAL A 24 24.52 0.12 -1.04
N PRO A 25 25.84 0.10 -0.77
CA PRO A 25 26.36 0.63 0.47
C PRO A 25 26.05 2.12 0.57
N LEU A 26 25.22 2.49 1.55
CA LEU A 26 24.87 3.87 1.94
C LEU A 26 26.09 4.56 2.56
N ARG A 27 27.18 4.71 1.81
CA ARG A 27 28.48 5.03 2.42
C ARG A 27 28.64 6.50 2.85
N ASN A 28 27.72 7.41 2.48
CA ASN A 28 27.78 8.84 2.83
C ASN A 28 26.41 9.57 2.89
N ALA A 29 25.29 8.87 2.94
CA ALA A 29 23.99 9.54 2.96
C ALA A 29 23.72 10.12 4.36
N ASP A 30 23.33 11.40 4.42
CA ASP A 30 22.89 11.98 5.68
C ASP A 30 21.64 11.25 6.19
N HIS A 31 21.50 11.16 7.52
CA HIS A 31 20.43 10.40 8.16
C HIS A 31 19.04 10.92 7.76
N GLU A 32 18.89 12.22 7.52
CA GLU A 32 17.61 12.84 7.16
C GLU A 32 17.15 12.40 5.77
N THR A 33 18.04 12.40 4.79
CA THR A 33 17.85 11.95 3.41
C THR A 33 17.46 10.49 3.39
N VAL A 34 18.13 9.64 4.17
CA VAL A 34 17.76 8.21 4.30
C VAL A 34 16.34 8.06 4.85
N VAL A 35 16.01 8.76 5.93
CA VAL A 35 14.67 8.72 6.53
C VAL A 35 13.60 9.22 5.55
N GLN A 36 13.86 10.28 4.78
CA GLN A 36 12.93 10.78 3.77
C GLN A 36 12.74 9.81 2.62
N ALA A 37 13.81 9.15 2.17
CA ALA A 37 13.73 8.10 1.16
C ALA A 37 12.86 6.93 1.64
N ILE A 38 13.08 6.46 2.88
CA ILE A 38 12.27 5.39 3.50
C ILE A 38 10.79 5.82 3.58
N ARG A 39 10.52 7.03 4.07
CA ARG A 39 9.13 7.56 4.14
C ARG A 39 8.47 7.64 2.78
N THR A 40 9.22 7.96 1.73
CA THR A 40 8.71 8.04 0.36
C THR A 40 8.42 6.66 -0.21
N LEU A 41 9.32 5.70 0.00
CA LEU A 41 9.10 4.29 -0.37
C LEU A 41 7.87 3.70 0.33
N ALA A 42 7.73 3.94 1.64
CA ALA A 42 6.58 3.50 2.41
C ALA A 42 5.26 4.08 1.88
N ARG A 43 5.23 5.39 1.56
CA ARG A 43 4.05 6.04 0.95
C ARG A 43 3.71 5.42 -0.40
N ASN A 44 4.69 5.28 -1.29
CA ASN A 44 4.48 4.73 -2.63
C ASN A 44 3.92 3.30 -2.57
N ARG A 45 4.38 2.49 -1.60
CA ARG A 45 3.81 1.17 -1.36
C ARG A 45 2.33 1.25 -1.01
N VAL A 46 1.97 2.04 0.01
CA VAL A 46 0.58 2.20 0.45
C VAL A 46 -0.30 2.68 -0.71
N SER A 47 0.09 3.73 -1.43
CA SER A 47 -0.65 4.24 -2.59
C SER A 47 -0.86 3.18 -3.68
N SER A 48 0.18 2.39 -3.97
CA SER A 48 0.07 1.29 -4.93
C SER A 48 -0.86 0.18 -4.45
N THR A 49 -0.77 -0.22 -3.18
CA THR A 49 -1.65 -1.23 -2.59
C THR A 49 -3.12 -0.79 -2.66
N LEU A 50 -3.42 0.44 -2.28
CA LEU A 50 -4.78 0.98 -2.32
C LEU A 50 -5.37 0.99 -3.74
N ARG A 51 -4.58 1.42 -4.72
CA ARG A 51 -5.00 1.39 -6.14
C ARG A 51 -5.28 -0.04 -6.62
N GLN A 52 -4.43 -1.00 -6.24
CA GLN A 52 -4.60 -2.40 -6.60
C GLN A 52 -5.85 -3.00 -5.95
N LEU A 53 -6.09 -2.73 -4.66
CA LEU A 53 -7.30 -3.15 -3.96
C LEU A 53 -8.55 -2.56 -4.63
N ARG A 54 -8.58 -1.26 -4.91
CA ARG A 54 -9.71 -0.65 -5.60
C ARG A 54 -10.00 -1.31 -6.94
N ALA A 55 -8.97 -1.55 -7.74
CA ALA A 55 -9.09 -2.20 -9.04
C ALA A 55 -9.56 -3.66 -8.92
N LEU A 56 -9.04 -4.40 -7.94
CA LEU A 56 -9.43 -5.80 -7.67
C LEU A 56 -10.91 -5.92 -7.31
N HIS A 57 -11.43 -4.97 -6.52
CA HIS A 57 -12.85 -4.91 -6.14
C HIS A 57 -13.75 -4.30 -7.23
N GLY A 58 -13.19 -3.83 -8.35
CA GLY A 58 -13.95 -3.20 -9.43
C GLY A 58 -14.63 -1.89 -9.04
N LEU A 59 -14.14 -1.21 -7.99
CA LEU A 59 -14.78 -0.02 -7.44
C LEU A 59 -14.31 1.26 -8.16
N SER A 60 -15.27 2.13 -8.45
CA SER A 60 -14.97 3.51 -8.87
C SER A 60 -14.63 4.38 -7.66
N TYR A 61 -14.08 5.58 -7.90
CA TYR A 61 -13.90 6.56 -6.82
C TYR A 61 -15.22 6.98 -6.18
N GLU A 62 -16.34 6.88 -6.91
CA GLU A 62 -17.66 7.18 -6.36
C GLU A 62 -18.10 6.15 -5.34
N ASP A 63 -17.91 4.88 -5.65
CA ASP A 63 -18.28 3.78 -4.75
C ASP A 63 -17.47 3.85 -3.46
N VAL A 64 -16.16 4.08 -3.57
CA VAL A 64 -15.28 4.21 -2.40
C VAL A 64 -15.61 5.47 -1.60
N ALA A 65 -15.91 6.59 -2.26
CA ALA A 65 -16.31 7.83 -1.58
C ALA A 65 -17.60 7.65 -0.78
N ALA A 66 -18.59 6.96 -1.36
CA ALA A 66 -19.87 6.68 -0.70
C ALA A 66 -19.71 5.80 0.54
N GLN A 67 -18.75 4.86 0.53
CA GLN A 67 -18.51 3.93 1.65
C GLN A 67 -17.60 4.51 2.74
N THR A 68 -16.64 5.35 2.37
CA THR A 68 -15.60 5.85 3.29
C THR A 68 -15.85 7.27 3.78
N GLY A 69 -16.73 8.03 3.12
CA GLY A 69 -16.93 9.46 3.37
C GLY A 69 -15.80 10.36 2.83
N LEU A 70 -14.77 9.77 2.20
CA LEU A 70 -13.69 10.52 1.56
C LEU A 70 -14.16 11.12 0.22
N SER A 71 -13.64 12.28 -0.15
CA SER A 71 -13.93 12.85 -1.47
C SER A 71 -13.22 12.07 -2.58
N LYS A 72 -13.79 12.05 -3.79
CA LYS A 72 -13.16 11.46 -4.98
C LYS A 72 -11.75 12.02 -5.22
N GLN A 73 -11.57 13.33 -4.99
CA GLN A 73 -10.26 13.99 -5.11
C GLN A 73 -9.27 13.50 -4.05
N ALA A 74 -9.71 13.32 -2.80
CA ALA A 74 -8.86 12.79 -1.73
C ALA A 74 -8.39 11.35 -2.03
N LEU A 75 -9.27 10.52 -2.59
CA LEU A 75 -8.94 9.16 -3.03
C LEU A 75 -7.94 9.16 -4.20
N PHE A 76 -8.13 10.03 -5.19
CA PHE A 76 -7.17 10.19 -6.28
C PHE A 76 -5.80 10.65 -5.78
N ASP A 77 -5.77 11.67 -4.92
CA ASP A 77 -4.53 12.21 -4.36
C ASP A 77 -3.83 11.18 -3.47
N LEU A 78 -4.58 10.27 -2.85
CA LEU A 78 -4.05 9.17 -2.05
C LEU A 78 -3.38 8.09 -2.92
N GLU A 79 -3.96 7.77 -4.08
CA GLU A 79 -3.42 6.74 -4.98
C GLU A 79 -2.28 7.23 -5.88
N TYR A 80 -2.23 8.52 -6.20
CA TYR A 80 -1.32 9.07 -7.22
C TYR A 80 -0.51 10.30 -6.79
N LYS A 81 -0.77 10.88 -5.62
CA LYS A 81 0.02 12.00 -5.08
C LYS A 81 0.57 11.64 -3.71
N GLU A 82 1.28 12.58 -3.10
CA GLU A 82 1.91 12.40 -1.79
C GLU A 82 0.95 12.64 -0.61
N ARG A 83 -0.35 12.42 -0.78
CA ARG A 83 -1.32 12.58 0.31
C ARG A 83 -1.13 11.49 1.35
N ARG A 84 -1.09 11.88 2.62
CA ARG A 84 -1.05 10.94 3.75
C ARG A 84 -2.46 10.58 4.21
N LEU A 85 -2.64 9.33 4.61
CA LEU A 85 -3.81 8.89 5.36
C LEU A 85 -3.65 9.25 6.83
N SER A 86 -4.74 9.69 7.45
CA SER A 86 -4.87 9.57 8.90
C SER A 86 -5.11 8.10 9.29
N LEU A 87 -4.93 7.77 10.57
CA LEU A 87 -5.22 6.43 11.07
C LEU A 87 -6.71 6.06 10.92
N GLU A 88 -7.59 7.04 11.10
CA GLU A 88 -9.04 6.86 10.91
C GLU A 88 -9.37 6.58 9.45
N GLU A 89 -8.77 7.35 8.53
CA GLU A 89 -8.95 7.14 7.10
C GLU A 89 -8.42 5.75 6.67
N LEU A 90 -7.30 5.30 7.23
CA LEU A 90 -6.77 3.96 6.98
C LEU A 90 -7.77 2.87 7.37
N ARG A 91 -8.40 2.99 8.55
CA ARG A 91 -9.39 2.03 9.06
C ARG A 91 -10.62 1.94 8.16
N VAL A 92 -11.17 3.08 7.74
CA VAL A 92 -12.38 3.07 6.89
C VAL A 92 -12.08 2.54 5.48
N VAL A 93 -10.90 2.84 4.93
CA VAL A 93 -10.48 2.31 3.62
C VAL A 93 -10.17 0.81 3.70
N ALA A 94 -9.52 0.34 4.77
CA ALA A 94 -9.31 -1.09 5.03
C ALA A 94 -10.65 -1.84 5.09
N SER A 95 -11.61 -1.28 5.81
CA SER A 95 -12.96 -1.83 5.92
C SER A 95 -13.69 -1.87 4.57
N CYS A 96 -13.59 -0.81 3.76
CA CYS A 96 -14.16 -0.74 2.42
C CYS A 96 -13.61 -1.86 1.50
N TYR A 97 -12.31 -2.14 1.58
CA TYR A 97 -11.67 -3.21 0.81
C TYR A 97 -11.68 -4.58 1.50
N HIS A 98 -12.33 -4.72 2.65
CA HIS A 98 -12.43 -5.99 3.39
C HIS A 98 -11.05 -6.62 3.69
N VAL A 99 -10.07 -5.78 4.03
CA VAL A 99 -8.71 -6.18 4.42
C VAL A 99 -8.36 -5.58 5.78
N SER A 100 -7.29 -6.06 6.41
CA SER A 100 -6.76 -5.43 7.63
C SER A 100 -5.90 -4.20 7.30
N GLU A 101 -5.69 -3.33 8.28
CA GLU A 101 -4.73 -2.22 8.16
C GLU A 101 -3.31 -2.74 7.91
N SER A 102 -2.96 -3.89 8.53
CA SER A 102 -1.69 -4.60 8.34
C SER A 102 -1.47 -4.99 6.88
N ASP A 103 -2.51 -5.40 6.15
CA ASP A 103 -2.43 -5.74 4.72
C ASP A 103 -2.11 -4.49 3.87
N ILE A 104 -2.75 -3.35 4.17
CA ILE A 104 -2.48 -2.08 3.47
C ILE A 104 -1.08 -1.57 3.80
N LEU A 105 -0.73 -1.60 5.08
CA LEU A 105 0.56 -1.14 5.56
C LEU A 105 1.69 -2.09 5.18
N GLY A 106 1.38 -3.36 4.85
CA GLY A 106 2.30 -4.45 4.52
C GLY A 106 3.28 -4.76 5.63
N VAL A 107 2.83 -4.73 6.88
CA VAL A 107 3.57 -5.09 8.09
C VAL A 107 2.66 -5.91 8.99
N ASP A 108 3.20 -6.91 9.67
CA ASP A 108 2.46 -7.62 10.70
C ASP A 108 2.43 -6.75 11.96
N MET A 109 1.29 -6.09 12.22
CA MET A 109 1.07 -5.45 13.51
C MET A 109 0.84 -6.56 14.54
N LEU A 110 1.91 -7.03 15.18
CA LEU A 110 1.79 -7.88 16.37
C LEU A 110 0.92 -7.12 17.37
N SER A 111 -0.27 -7.66 17.66
CA SER A 111 -1.13 -7.13 18.71
C SER A 111 -0.40 -7.38 20.03
N GLY A 112 0.07 -6.31 20.66
CA GLY A 112 0.59 -6.31 22.03
C GLY A 112 -0.54 -6.37 23.05
#